data_AF-A0A450RZ49-F1
#
_entry.id   AF-A0A450RZ49-F1
#
_cell.length_a   1.000
_cell.length_b   1.000
_cell.length_c   1.000
_cell.angle_alpha   90.00
_cell.angle_beta   90.00
_cell.angle_gamma   90.00
#
_symmetry.space_group_name_H-M   'P 1'
#
loop_
_entity.id
_entity.type
_entity.pdbx_description
1 polymer ?
#
loop_
_entity_poly.entity_id
_entity_poly.type
_entity_poly.pdbx_seq_one_letter_code
_entity_poly.pdbx_strand_id
1 'polypeptide(L)'
;MDNNILAVEGIDRHLGTIESLGFQRDAKRNGRKRTVDFNQGIDARFIVRNPELAAALGRIAIDPIRLAFDFLSPAIERDYRKAITLLAEQGFLEFTTYMLYNYNDTPEDFYRRLQINAQLSRELDIRVSGFPMRYIPITGTKRDHVSPKWKWRWLRGIQCVLHATHGLVSPKPSFIAAAFGEDIEDFYRILAMPDRYIVYREHYKHNGADDWWREYRQLSASEQHEFLDLLARLNGNHRRKEIIAGLGRFRSLVEHYYPNGNVPPRSPGEEET
;
A
#
# COMPACT_ATOMS: atom_id res chain seq x y z
N MET A 1 -9.75 -19.82 3.36
CA MET A 1 -9.02 -20.72 2.45
C MET A 1 -7.68 -20.04 2.24
N ASP A 2 -6.72 -20.27 3.13
CA ASP A 2 -5.36 -19.77 2.96
C ASP A 2 -4.67 -20.70 1.97
N ASN A 3 -4.61 -20.29 0.71
CA ASN A 3 -3.83 -20.97 -0.34
C ASN A 3 -2.34 -20.67 -0.14
N ASN A 4 -1.79 -21.05 1.01
CA ASN A 4 -0.37 -20.90 1.29
C ASN A 4 0.39 -22.15 0.88
N ILE A 5 1.41 -22.00 0.04
CA ILE A 5 2.22 -23.14 -0.41
C ILE A 5 2.93 -23.84 0.75
N LEU A 6 3.31 -23.10 1.80
CA LEU A 6 4.02 -23.68 2.95
C LEU A 6 3.12 -24.50 3.88
N ALA A 7 1.79 -24.42 3.69
CA ALA A 7 0.83 -25.21 4.45
C ALA A 7 0.56 -26.60 3.83
N VAL A 8 1.12 -26.88 2.64
CA VAL A 8 0.95 -28.17 1.95
C VAL A 8 1.61 -29.29 2.76
N GLU A 9 0.89 -30.39 2.94
CA GLU A 9 1.42 -31.58 3.60
C GLU A 9 2.65 -32.11 2.87
N GLY A 10 3.73 -32.37 3.61
CA GLY A 10 5.00 -32.82 3.01
C GLY A 10 5.70 -31.77 2.14
N ILE A 11 5.52 -30.48 2.45
CA ILE A 11 6.12 -29.36 1.70
C ILE A 11 7.61 -29.55 1.39
N ASP A 12 8.41 -30.11 2.30
CA ASP A 12 9.85 -30.35 2.07
C ASP A 12 10.10 -31.26 0.86
N ARG A 13 9.28 -32.29 0.68
CA ARG A 13 9.34 -33.19 -0.49
C ARG A 13 8.98 -32.44 -1.77
N HIS A 14 7.99 -31.55 -1.71
CA HIS A 14 7.59 -30.75 -2.86
C HIS A 14 8.69 -29.75 -3.26
N LEU A 15 9.33 -29.08 -2.29
CA LEU A 15 10.48 -28.20 -2.55
C LEU A 15 11.66 -28.99 -3.15
N GLY A 16 11.98 -30.17 -2.60
CA GLY A 16 13.00 -31.05 -3.17
C GLY A 16 12.67 -31.57 -4.58
N THR A 17 11.38 -31.73 -4.89
CA THR A 17 10.92 -32.07 -6.24
C THR A 17 11.12 -30.89 -7.20
N ILE A 18 10.81 -29.66 -6.78
CA ILE A 18 11.07 -28.45 -7.59
C ILE A 18 12.57 -28.34 -7.89
N GLU A 19 13.41 -28.53 -6.88
CA GLU A 19 14.87 -28.56 -7.01
C GLU A 19 15.32 -29.61 -8.05
N SER A 20 14.86 -30.87 -7.92
CA SER A 20 15.24 -31.96 -8.83
C SER A 20 14.73 -31.81 -10.27
N LEU A 21 13.67 -31.04 -10.49
CA LEU A 21 13.19 -30.63 -11.82
C LEU A 21 14.05 -29.53 -12.47
N GLY A 22 15.19 -29.21 -11.86
CA GLY A 22 16.20 -28.30 -12.36
C GLY A 22 15.91 -26.84 -12.02
N PHE A 23 15.09 -26.57 -11.00
CA PHE A 23 14.85 -25.21 -10.47
C PHE A 23 15.65 -24.94 -9.19
N GLN A 24 16.82 -25.55 -9.04
CA GLN A 24 17.77 -25.19 -7.99
C GLN A 24 18.21 -23.72 -8.12
N ARG A 25 18.75 -23.13 -7.05
CA ARG A 25 19.25 -21.76 -7.02
C ARG A 25 20.19 -21.49 -8.20
N ASP A 26 20.03 -20.33 -8.82
CA ASP A 26 20.81 -19.88 -9.99
C ASP A 26 20.71 -20.77 -11.24
N ALA A 27 19.79 -21.74 -11.27
CA ALA A 27 19.59 -22.61 -12.42
C ALA A 27 19.29 -21.80 -13.69
N LYS A 28 19.85 -22.26 -14.80
CA LYS A 28 19.62 -21.68 -16.13
C LYS A 28 19.13 -22.75 -17.10
N ARG A 29 18.31 -22.33 -18.06
CA ARG A 29 17.90 -23.14 -19.22
C ARG A 29 18.09 -22.30 -20.48
N ASN A 30 18.88 -22.79 -21.43
CA ASN A 30 19.23 -22.08 -22.67
C ASN A 30 19.78 -20.66 -22.39
N GLY A 31 20.69 -20.54 -21.42
CA GLY A 31 21.31 -19.28 -21.02
C GLY A 31 20.42 -18.33 -20.20
N ARG A 32 19.13 -18.63 -20.01
CA ARG A 32 18.20 -17.80 -19.23
C ARG A 32 18.04 -18.35 -17.82
N LYS A 33 18.01 -17.46 -16.82
CA LYS A 33 17.69 -17.83 -15.42
C LYS A 33 16.31 -18.49 -15.37
N ARG A 34 16.20 -19.57 -14.61
CA ARG A 34 14.92 -20.16 -14.23
C ARG A 34 14.45 -19.46 -12.97
N THR A 35 13.13 -19.38 -12.80
CA THR A 35 12.51 -18.77 -11.63
C THR A 35 11.33 -19.62 -11.19
N VAL A 36 11.17 -19.75 -9.87
CA VAL A 36 10.00 -20.29 -9.20
C VAL A 36 9.26 -19.12 -8.58
N ASP A 37 7.97 -19.00 -8.90
CA ASP A 37 7.13 -17.92 -8.42
C ASP A 37 5.96 -18.47 -7.59
N PHE A 38 6.02 -18.26 -6.28
CA PHE A 38 4.87 -18.47 -5.40
C PHE A 38 4.03 -17.19 -5.31
N ASN A 39 3.28 -16.90 -6.38
CA ASN A 39 2.57 -15.64 -6.54
C ASN A 39 1.50 -15.38 -5.46
N GLN A 40 1.02 -16.41 -4.76
CA GLN A 40 0.10 -16.26 -3.62
C GLN A 40 0.77 -15.66 -2.38
N GLY A 41 2.10 -15.62 -2.34
CA GLY A 41 2.87 -15.25 -1.17
C GLY A 41 3.00 -16.39 -0.16
N ILE A 42 4.11 -16.39 0.58
CA ILE A 42 4.34 -17.28 1.72
C ILE A 42 3.96 -16.59 3.03
N ASP A 43 3.69 -17.38 4.06
CA ASP A 43 3.33 -16.86 5.38
C ASP A 43 4.54 -16.96 6.32
N ALA A 44 4.93 -15.82 6.86
CA ALA A 44 6.06 -15.68 7.77
C ALA A 44 5.98 -16.62 8.99
N ARG A 45 4.78 -16.94 9.46
CA ARG A 45 4.57 -17.82 10.62
C ARG A 45 5.06 -19.24 10.36
N PHE A 46 4.92 -19.76 9.13
CA PHE A 46 5.46 -21.08 8.79
C PHE A 46 6.98 -21.09 8.80
N ILE A 47 7.62 -20.04 8.27
CA ILE A 47 9.08 -19.88 8.31
C ILE A 47 9.58 -19.81 9.75
N VAL A 48 8.92 -19.05 10.62
CA VAL A 48 9.33 -18.92 12.03
C VAL A 48 9.14 -20.22 12.81
N ARG A 49 8.06 -20.96 12.56
CA ARG A 49 7.77 -22.24 13.21
C ARG A 49 8.66 -23.38 12.73
N ASN A 50 9.11 -23.33 11.48
CA ASN A 50 10.03 -24.29 10.89
C ASN A 50 11.12 -23.57 10.10
N PRO A 51 12.20 -23.10 10.76
CA PRO A 51 13.28 -22.35 10.10
C PRO A 51 13.98 -23.12 8.97
N GLU A 52 13.95 -24.46 8.97
CA GLU A 52 14.49 -25.28 7.88
C GLU A 52 13.78 -25.01 6.54
N LEU A 53 12.55 -24.49 6.56
CA LEU A 53 11.87 -24.04 5.35
C LEU A 53 12.60 -22.88 4.68
N ALA A 54 13.23 -21.97 5.44
CA ALA A 54 14.03 -20.90 4.84
C ALA A 54 15.20 -21.50 4.05
N ALA A 55 15.92 -22.45 4.64
CA ALA A 55 17.02 -23.15 3.97
C ALA A 55 16.55 -23.95 2.76
N ALA A 56 15.39 -24.60 2.83
CA ALA A 56 14.79 -25.32 1.70
C ALA A 56 14.40 -24.38 0.55
N LEU A 57 13.81 -23.23 0.86
CA LEU A 57 13.52 -22.19 -0.12
C LEU A 57 14.81 -21.63 -0.73
N GLY A 58 15.86 -21.45 0.06
CA GLY A 58 17.17 -20.97 -0.39
C GLY A 58 17.87 -21.87 -1.41
N ARG A 59 17.47 -23.15 -1.52
CA ARG A 59 17.98 -24.09 -2.53
C ARG A 59 17.27 -23.99 -3.88
N ILE A 60 16.12 -23.33 -3.97
CA ILE A 60 15.36 -23.20 -5.22
C ILE A 60 15.49 -21.79 -5.81
N ALA A 61 15.30 -21.66 -7.12
CA ALA A 61 15.42 -20.41 -7.87
C ALA A 61 14.24 -19.47 -7.65
N ILE A 62 13.95 -19.08 -6.40
CA ILE A 62 12.93 -18.07 -6.12
C ILE A 62 13.54 -16.68 -6.23
N ASP A 63 12.90 -15.81 -7.00
CA ASP A 63 13.28 -14.40 -7.13
C ASP A 63 12.10 -13.59 -7.71
N PRO A 64 11.50 -12.63 -6.98
CA PRO A 64 11.71 -12.31 -5.56
C PRO A 64 10.93 -13.25 -4.63
N ILE A 65 11.24 -13.22 -3.33
CA ILE A 65 10.37 -13.83 -2.31
C ILE A 65 9.13 -12.96 -2.13
N ARG A 66 7.96 -13.57 -2.07
CA ARG A 66 6.69 -12.86 -1.82
C ARG A 66 6.10 -13.27 -0.48
N LEU A 67 5.73 -12.32 0.38
CA LEU A 67 5.09 -12.59 1.68
C LEU A 67 3.78 -11.82 1.83
N ALA A 68 2.89 -12.33 2.69
CA ALA A 68 1.73 -11.58 3.16
C ALA A 68 2.03 -10.88 4.50
N PHE A 69 1.63 -9.61 4.62
CA PHE A 69 1.64 -8.83 5.86
C PHE A 69 0.32 -8.04 5.99
N ASP A 70 -0.78 -8.78 6.05
CA ASP A 70 -2.13 -8.24 5.87
C ASP A 70 -2.75 -7.58 7.10
N PHE A 71 -2.16 -7.75 8.28
CA PHE A 71 -2.59 -7.07 9.50
C PHE A 71 -1.42 -6.87 10.45
N LEU A 72 -1.56 -5.90 11.35
CA LEU A 72 -0.57 -5.57 12.35
C LEU A 72 -0.99 -6.10 13.73
N SER A 73 -0.08 -6.82 14.38
CA SER A 73 -0.12 -7.11 15.81
C SER A 73 1.31 -7.34 16.29
N PRO A 74 1.60 -7.25 17.60
CA PRO A 74 2.97 -7.47 18.10
C PRO A 74 3.54 -8.84 17.72
N ALA A 75 2.72 -9.89 17.74
CA ALA A 75 3.15 -11.24 17.36
C ALA A 75 3.44 -11.35 15.86
N ILE A 76 2.58 -10.78 15.01
CA ILE A 76 2.78 -10.81 13.56
C ILE A 76 3.98 -9.96 13.13
N GLU A 77 4.16 -8.76 13.70
CA GLU A 77 5.35 -7.95 13.40
C GLU A 77 6.63 -8.71 13.76
N ARG A 78 6.68 -9.34 14.95
CA ARG A 78 7.81 -10.18 15.36
C ARG A 78 8.07 -11.31 14.37
N ASP A 79 7.03 -12.07 14.03
CA ASP A 79 7.17 -13.24 13.17
C ASP A 79 7.56 -12.83 11.73
N TYR A 80 6.98 -11.74 11.21
CA TYR A 80 7.31 -11.17 9.91
C TYR A 80 8.77 -10.72 9.83
N ARG A 81 9.25 -9.94 10.81
CA ARG A 81 10.65 -9.52 10.89
C ARG A 81 11.59 -10.72 10.94
N LYS A 82 11.30 -11.68 11.83
CA LYS A 82 12.12 -12.89 11.98
C LYS A 82 12.16 -13.73 10.70
N ALA A 83 11.03 -13.91 10.03
CA ALA A 83 10.98 -14.65 8.77
C ALA A 83 11.84 -13.99 7.68
N ILE A 84 11.74 -12.66 7.51
CA ILE A 84 12.58 -11.92 6.56
C ILE A 84 14.05 -12.07 6.91
N THR A 85 14.44 -11.96 8.19
CA THR A 85 15.83 -12.18 8.63
C THR A 85 16.31 -13.59 8.25
N LEU A 86 15.56 -14.63 8.60
CA LEU A 86 15.91 -16.03 8.27
C LEU A 86 16.06 -16.26 6.77
N LEU A 87 15.21 -15.64 5.95
CA LEU A 87 15.28 -15.73 4.49
C LEU A 87 16.48 -14.93 3.95
N ALA A 88 16.73 -13.73 4.47
CA ALA A 88 17.89 -12.92 4.08
C ALA A 88 19.22 -13.62 4.40
N GLU A 89 19.30 -14.37 5.51
CA GLU A 89 20.44 -15.23 5.85
C GLU A 89 20.70 -16.34 4.82
N GLN A 90 19.70 -16.74 4.05
CA GLN A 90 19.86 -17.64 2.91
C GLN A 90 20.31 -16.91 1.63
N GLY A 91 20.54 -15.60 1.69
CA GLY A 91 21.01 -14.76 0.60
C GLY A 91 19.90 -14.27 -0.34
N PHE A 92 18.64 -14.23 0.12
CA PHE A 92 17.58 -13.52 -0.60
C PHE A 92 17.75 -12.00 -0.40
N LEU A 93 17.77 -11.26 -1.51
CA LEU A 93 17.98 -9.80 -1.49
C LEU A 93 16.71 -9.02 -1.84
N GLU A 94 15.75 -9.65 -2.51
CA GLU A 94 14.52 -9.00 -2.97
C GLU A 94 13.27 -9.69 -2.42
N PHE A 95 12.44 -8.88 -1.78
CA PHE A 95 11.18 -9.27 -1.16
C PHE A 95 10.07 -8.35 -1.66
N THR A 96 8.89 -8.93 -1.90
CA THR A 96 7.65 -8.20 -2.16
C THR A 96 6.60 -8.60 -1.15
N THR A 97 6.07 -7.63 -0.42
CA THR A 97 5.13 -7.86 0.65
C THR A 97 3.75 -7.38 0.26
N TYR A 98 2.81 -8.31 0.16
CA TYR A 98 1.40 -8.03 0.03
C TYR A 98 0.88 -7.42 1.32
N MET A 99 0.20 -6.28 1.20
CA MET A 99 -0.30 -5.53 2.36
C MET A 99 -1.76 -5.18 2.14
N LEU A 100 -2.65 -6.02 2.67
CA LEU A 100 -4.08 -5.73 2.69
C LEU A 100 -4.38 -4.50 3.56
N TYR A 101 -5.20 -3.58 3.05
CA TYR A 101 -5.76 -2.46 3.82
C TYR A 101 -7.26 -2.35 3.61
N ASN A 102 -7.95 -1.52 4.40
CA ASN A 102 -9.41 -1.33 4.34
C ASN A 102 -10.19 -2.58 4.77
N TYR A 103 -9.65 -3.38 5.69
CA TYR A 103 -10.37 -4.50 6.29
C TYR A 103 -10.64 -4.20 7.76
N ASN A 104 -9.93 -4.85 8.69
CA ASN A 104 -10.04 -4.61 10.12
C ASN A 104 -8.96 -3.64 10.66
N ASP A 105 -8.04 -3.22 9.79
CA ASP A 105 -6.91 -2.35 10.09
C ASP A 105 -7.31 -0.87 10.08
N THR A 106 -6.51 -0.02 10.74
CA THR A 106 -6.58 1.44 10.61
C THR A 106 -5.59 1.96 9.55
N PRO A 107 -5.70 3.23 9.11
CA PRO A 107 -4.65 3.86 8.32
C PRO A 107 -3.27 3.83 9.00
N GLU A 108 -3.19 3.99 10.33
CA GLU A 108 -1.96 3.87 11.10
C GLU A 108 -1.34 2.48 11.00
N ASP A 109 -2.15 1.41 11.12
CA ASP A 109 -1.68 0.04 10.99
C ASP A 109 -1.07 -0.21 9.60
N PHE A 110 -1.71 0.32 8.54
CA PHE A 110 -1.18 0.25 7.19
C PHE A 110 0.12 1.03 7.04
N TYR A 111 0.18 2.28 7.51
CA TYR A 111 1.38 3.10 7.45
C TYR A 111 2.54 2.49 8.23
N ARG A 112 2.28 1.94 9.42
CA ARG A 112 3.29 1.25 10.22
C ARG A 112 3.89 0.04 9.48
N ARG A 113 3.08 -0.73 8.75
CA ARG A 113 3.58 -1.85 7.92
C ARG A 113 4.52 -1.39 6.80
N LEU A 114 4.23 -0.24 6.17
CA LEU A 114 5.17 0.39 5.21
C LEU A 114 6.51 0.74 5.88
N GLN A 115 6.45 1.34 7.06
CA GLN A 115 7.66 1.70 7.82
C GLN A 115 8.49 0.48 8.24
N ILE A 116 7.83 -0.62 8.63
CA ILE A 116 8.52 -1.88 8.97
C ILE A 116 9.32 -2.41 7.78
N ASN A 117 8.75 -2.38 6.57
CA ASN A 117 9.45 -2.79 5.36
C ASN A 117 10.69 -1.92 5.09
N ALA A 118 10.56 -0.61 5.27
CA ALA A 118 11.68 0.34 5.13
C ALA A 118 12.79 0.06 6.16
N GLN A 119 12.40 -0.18 7.41
CA GLN A 119 13.32 -0.51 8.51
C GLN A 119 14.09 -1.79 8.21
N LEU A 120 13.39 -2.86 7.84
CA LEU A 120 14.01 -4.15 7.49
C LEU A 120 14.95 -4.03 6.29
N SER A 121 14.55 -3.28 5.27
CA SER A 121 15.40 -3.06 4.09
C SER A 121 16.73 -2.40 4.46
N ARG A 122 16.69 -1.41 5.35
CA ARG A 122 17.88 -0.72 5.84
C ARG A 122 18.71 -1.56 6.81
N GLU A 123 18.05 -2.27 7.74
CA GLU A 123 18.72 -3.05 8.79
C GLU A 123 19.45 -4.27 8.25
N LEU A 124 18.93 -4.88 7.18
CA LEU A 124 19.44 -6.11 6.60
C LEU A 124 20.14 -5.91 5.24
N ASP A 125 20.22 -4.67 4.74
CA ASP A 125 20.73 -4.33 3.40
C ASP A 125 20.08 -5.15 2.26
N ILE A 126 18.75 -5.23 2.30
CA ILE A 126 17.90 -5.93 1.34
C ILE A 126 16.81 -4.98 0.81
N ARG A 127 16.05 -5.41 -0.20
CA ARG A 127 14.90 -4.67 -0.72
C ARG A 127 13.59 -5.35 -0.34
N VAL A 128 12.86 -4.80 0.64
CA VAL A 128 11.51 -5.24 1.02
C VAL A 128 10.46 -4.28 0.45
N SER A 129 10.01 -4.51 -0.78
CA SER A 129 9.01 -3.66 -1.43
C SER A 129 7.60 -3.98 -0.94
N GLY A 130 6.73 -2.98 -0.85
CA GLY A 130 5.33 -3.16 -0.48
C GLY A 130 4.41 -3.19 -1.69
N PHE A 131 3.42 -4.07 -1.71
CA PHE A 131 2.33 -4.11 -2.69
C PHE A 131 0.97 -3.96 -1.98
N PRO A 132 0.49 -2.72 -1.82
CA PRO A 132 -0.79 -2.45 -1.15
C PRO A 132 -1.99 -3.01 -1.92
N MET A 133 -2.88 -3.72 -1.22
CA MET A 133 -4.08 -4.31 -1.78
C MET A 133 -5.30 -3.85 -1.01
N ARG A 134 -6.26 -3.19 -1.69
CA ARG A 134 -7.51 -2.78 -1.06
C ARG A 134 -8.42 -3.99 -0.85
N TYR A 135 -8.88 -4.19 0.38
CA TYR A 135 -9.91 -5.19 0.66
C TYR A 135 -11.25 -4.78 0.04
N ILE A 136 -11.87 -5.76 -0.61
CA ILE A 136 -13.26 -5.74 -1.09
C ILE A 136 -13.92 -7.06 -0.66
N PRO A 137 -15.13 -7.04 -0.07
CA PRO A 137 -15.84 -8.26 0.28
C PRO A 137 -16.04 -9.17 -0.93
N ILE A 138 -15.95 -10.50 -0.72
CA ILE A 138 -16.07 -11.51 -1.77
C ILE A 138 -17.45 -11.43 -2.47
N THR A 139 -18.49 -11.04 -1.73
CA THR A 139 -19.84 -10.83 -2.25
C THR A 139 -20.04 -9.46 -2.90
N GLY A 140 -19.04 -8.58 -2.84
CA GLY A 140 -19.09 -7.23 -3.38
C GLY A 140 -18.96 -7.23 -4.91
N THR A 141 -20.02 -6.80 -5.59
CA THR A 141 -20.00 -6.58 -7.06
C THR A 141 -19.49 -5.18 -7.43
N LYS A 142 -19.41 -4.28 -6.44
CA LYS A 142 -18.91 -2.91 -6.58
C LYS A 142 -17.61 -2.73 -5.79
N ARG A 143 -16.73 -1.86 -6.29
CA ARG A 143 -15.42 -1.54 -5.67
C ARG A 143 -15.49 -0.36 -4.70
N ASP A 144 -16.63 -0.18 -4.03
CA ASP A 144 -16.96 0.98 -3.19
C ASP A 144 -16.91 0.70 -1.68
N HIS A 145 -16.59 -0.54 -1.27
CA HIS A 145 -16.50 -0.90 0.15
C HIS A 145 -15.51 -0.02 0.92
N VAL A 146 -15.98 0.59 2.01
CA VAL A 146 -15.19 1.34 2.99
C VAL A 146 -15.38 0.64 4.33
N SER A 147 -14.29 0.20 4.96
CA SER A 147 -14.39 -0.47 6.25
C SER A 147 -14.54 0.54 7.41
N PRO A 148 -14.99 0.12 8.61
CA PRO A 148 -15.41 1.04 9.67
C PRO A 148 -14.35 2.03 10.15
N LYS A 149 -13.06 1.69 10.02
CA LYS A 149 -11.93 2.51 10.47
C LYS A 149 -11.36 3.40 9.37
N TRP A 150 -11.96 3.36 8.18
CA TRP A 150 -11.51 4.08 7.00
C TRP A 150 -12.56 5.08 6.55
N LYS A 151 -12.12 6.10 5.81
CA LYS A 151 -12.98 7.03 5.10
C LYS A 151 -12.75 6.88 3.60
N TRP A 152 -13.80 7.10 2.82
CA TRP A 152 -13.72 7.06 1.35
C TRP A 152 -12.58 7.92 0.81
N ARG A 153 -12.41 9.13 1.35
CA ARG A 153 -11.36 10.08 0.94
C ARG A 153 -9.96 9.51 1.17
N TRP A 154 -9.73 8.85 2.31
CA TRP A 154 -8.44 8.22 2.59
C TRP A 154 -8.11 7.09 1.63
N LEU A 155 -9.09 6.24 1.30
CA LEU A 155 -8.92 5.17 0.31
C LEU A 155 -8.64 5.74 -1.08
N ARG A 156 -9.32 6.83 -1.45
CA ARG A 156 -9.05 7.55 -2.70
C ARG A 156 -7.66 8.18 -2.69
N GLY A 157 -7.19 8.70 -1.56
CA GLY A 157 -5.84 9.19 -1.37
C GLY A 157 -4.79 8.11 -1.63
N ILE A 158 -4.94 6.94 -1.00
CA ILE A 158 -4.09 5.77 -1.26
C ILE A 158 -4.10 5.42 -2.75
N GLN A 159 -5.27 5.37 -3.38
CA GLN A 159 -5.36 5.10 -4.81
C GLN A 159 -4.58 6.11 -5.67
N CYS A 160 -4.62 7.40 -5.32
CA CYS A 160 -3.86 8.44 -6.03
C CYS A 160 -2.35 8.26 -5.84
N VAL A 161 -1.91 7.95 -4.61
CA VAL A 161 -0.50 7.62 -4.32
C VAL A 161 -0.07 6.41 -5.15
N LEU A 162 -0.85 5.31 -5.14
CA LEU A 162 -0.55 4.10 -5.90
C LEU A 162 -0.54 4.32 -7.41
N HIS A 163 -1.36 5.24 -7.91
CA HIS A 163 -1.32 5.60 -9.32
C HIS A 163 0.01 6.28 -9.68
N ALA A 164 0.45 7.24 -8.85
CA ALA A 164 1.73 7.92 -9.03
C ALA A 164 2.95 7.00 -8.83
N THR A 165 2.83 5.95 -8.01
CA THR A 165 3.91 5.00 -7.73
C THR A 165 3.86 3.72 -8.57
N HIS A 166 2.93 3.60 -9.52
CA HIS A 166 2.69 2.38 -10.30
C HIS A 166 2.40 1.12 -9.45
N GLY A 167 1.76 1.30 -8.29
CA GLY A 167 1.26 0.23 -7.42
C GLY A 167 2.30 -0.45 -6.54
N LEU A 168 3.60 -0.36 -6.85
CA LEU A 168 4.68 -0.91 -6.04
C LEU A 168 5.32 0.18 -5.18
N VAL A 169 5.35 -0.04 -3.87
CA VAL A 169 5.95 0.88 -2.91
C VAL A 169 7.41 0.49 -2.67
N SER A 170 8.33 1.35 -3.08
CA SER A 170 9.75 1.20 -2.78
C SER A 170 10.01 1.37 -1.28
N PRO A 171 10.90 0.57 -0.67
CA PRO A 171 11.24 0.71 0.75
C PRO A 171 12.18 1.87 1.07
N LYS A 172 12.68 2.60 0.05
CA LYS A 172 13.60 3.72 0.27
C LYS A 172 12.92 4.77 1.17
N PRO A 173 13.54 5.20 2.28
CA PRO A 173 12.92 6.16 3.19
C PRO A 173 12.47 7.45 2.51
N SER A 174 13.27 8.00 1.59
CA SER A 174 12.90 9.19 0.81
C SER A 174 11.68 8.98 -0.08
N PHE A 175 11.49 7.76 -0.60
CA PHE A 175 10.31 7.43 -1.39
C PHE A 175 9.05 7.35 -0.52
N ILE A 176 9.15 6.70 0.65
CA ILE A 176 8.01 6.60 1.59
C ILE A 176 7.64 7.99 2.10
N ALA A 177 8.63 8.80 2.52
CA ALA A 177 8.42 10.19 2.89
C ALA A 177 7.71 10.98 1.79
N ALA A 178 8.19 10.90 0.55
CA ALA A 178 7.61 11.62 -0.56
C ALA A 178 6.22 11.13 -0.97
N ALA A 179 5.95 9.81 -0.90
CA ALA A 179 4.69 9.22 -1.38
C ALA A 179 3.61 9.20 -0.27
N PHE A 180 3.97 8.76 0.92
CA PHE A 180 3.09 8.48 2.05
C PHE A 180 3.31 9.41 3.25
N GLY A 181 4.31 10.29 3.25
CA GLY A 181 4.57 11.23 4.35
C GLY A 181 5.71 10.78 5.25
N GLU A 182 6.30 11.73 5.98
CA GLU A 182 7.43 11.47 6.90
C GLU A 182 6.95 10.87 8.23
N ASP A 183 5.74 11.22 8.66
CA ASP A 183 5.11 10.75 9.87
C ASP A 183 3.61 10.50 9.66
N ILE A 184 2.89 10.18 10.75
CA ILE A 184 1.48 9.84 10.69
C ILE A 184 0.58 11.05 10.37
N GLU A 185 0.95 12.25 10.82
CA GLU A 185 0.20 13.47 10.52
C GLU A 185 0.31 13.79 9.03
N ASP A 186 1.53 13.71 8.50
CA ASP A 186 1.83 13.87 7.09
C ASP A 186 1.11 12.84 6.23
N PHE A 187 1.05 11.58 6.68
CA PHE A 187 0.28 10.54 6.01
C PHE A 187 -1.20 10.92 5.91
N TYR A 188 -1.84 11.30 7.02
CA TYR A 188 -3.24 11.73 7.01
C TYR A 188 -3.48 12.97 6.15
N ARG A 189 -2.56 13.94 6.19
CA ARG A 189 -2.59 15.12 5.31
C ARG A 189 -2.62 14.68 3.86
N ILE A 190 -1.71 13.82 3.44
CA ILE A 190 -1.62 13.31 2.07
C ILE A 190 -2.92 12.58 1.68
N LEU A 191 -3.46 11.74 2.56
CA LEU A 191 -4.70 11.00 2.29
C LEU A 191 -5.92 11.91 2.14
N ALA A 192 -5.93 13.04 2.86
CA ALA A 192 -7.02 14.00 2.80
C ALA A 192 -7.00 14.83 1.50
N MET A 193 -5.81 15.13 0.94
CA MET A 193 -5.62 16.03 -0.21
C MET A 193 -6.54 15.74 -1.43
N PRO A 194 -6.84 16.77 -2.24
CA PRO A 194 -7.39 16.62 -3.59
C PRO A 194 -6.53 15.70 -4.46
N ASP A 195 -7.19 14.93 -5.34
CA ASP A 195 -6.53 13.93 -6.21
C ASP A 195 -5.34 14.52 -6.98
N ARG A 196 -5.53 15.69 -7.61
CA ARG A 196 -4.50 16.36 -8.41
C ARG A 196 -3.28 16.78 -7.58
N TYR A 197 -3.46 17.12 -6.30
CA TYR A 197 -2.37 17.50 -5.41
C TYR A 197 -1.54 16.29 -4.96
N ILE A 198 -2.11 15.09 -5.04
CA ILE A 198 -1.38 13.83 -4.78
C ILE A 198 -0.67 13.37 -6.06
N VAL A 199 -1.40 13.30 -7.18
CA VAL A 199 -0.86 12.75 -8.44
C VAL A 199 0.21 13.66 -9.05
N TYR A 200 0.02 14.99 -8.99
CA TYR A 200 0.96 15.99 -9.52
C TYR A 200 1.54 16.84 -8.40
N ARG A 201 2.01 16.19 -7.32
CA ARG A 201 2.48 16.84 -6.09
C ARG A 201 3.48 17.96 -6.33
N GLU A 202 4.46 17.76 -7.22
CA GLU A 202 5.46 18.80 -7.53
C GLU A 202 4.86 20.04 -8.20
N HIS A 203 3.87 19.86 -9.09
CA HIS A 203 3.22 20.98 -9.76
C HIS A 203 2.36 21.81 -8.78
N TYR A 204 1.62 21.14 -7.89
CA TYR A 204 0.67 21.82 -6.99
C TYR A 204 1.25 22.24 -5.65
N LYS A 205 2.50 21.86 -5.34
CA LYS A 205 3.16 22.14 -4.05
C LYS A 205 2.98 23.60 -3.63
N HIS A 206 3.29 24.54 -4.54
CA HIS A 206 3.14 25.99 -4.32
C HIS A 206 2.01 26.62 -5.14
N ASN A 207 1.11 25.79 -5.68
CA ASN A 207 -0.02 26.20 -6.49
C ASN A 207 -1.32 25.61 -5.90
N GLY A 208 -1.66 26.05 -4.68
CA GLY A 208 -2.92 25.71 -4.00
C GLY A 208 -2.84 24.58 -2.95
N ALA A 209 -1.85 23.69 -2.99
CA ALA A 209 -1.72 22.66 -1.94
C ALA A 209 -1.37 23.26 -0.57
N ASP A 210 -0.47 24.24 -0.53
CA ASP A 210 -0.10 24.97 0.69
C ASP A 210 -1.30 25.74 1.29
N ASP A 211 -2.10 26.39 0.44
CA ASP A 211 -3.29 27.14 0.86
C ASP A 211 -4.39 26.21 1.38
N TRP A 212 -4.66 25.12 0.65
CA TRP A 212 -5.55 24.07 1.11
C TRP A 212 -5.14 23.53 2.48
N TRP A 213 -3.85 23.25 2.67
CA TRP A 213 -3.36 22.71 3.94
C TRP A 213 -3.53 23.71 5.08
N ARG A 214 -3.24 24.99 4.83
CA ARG A 214 -3.40 26.09 5.80
C ARG A 214 -4.83 26.20 6.30
N GLU A 215 -5.81 26.05 5.42
CA GLU A 215 -7.23 26.05 5.78
C GLU A 215 -7.64 24.74 6.46
N TYR A 216 -7.25 23.60 5.91
CA TYR A 216 -7.66 22.28 6.41
C TYR A 216 -7.16 22.02 7.84
N ARG A 217 -5.92 22.43 8.15
CA ARG A 217 -5.35 22.26 9.50
C ARG A 217 -5.99 23.12 10.58
N GLN A 218 -6.76 24.15 10.21
CA GLN A 218 -7.51 24.98 11.17
C GLN A 218 -8.81 24.30 11.63
N LEU A 219 -9.28 23.30 10.88
CA LEU A 219 -10.43 22.51 11.28
C LEU A 219 -10.09 21.67 12.51
N SER A 220 -11.02 21.62 13.46
CA SER A 220 -10.96 20.65 14.56
C SER A 220 -11.06 19.22 14.03
N ALA A 221 -10.67 18.23 14.84
CA ALA A 221 -10.76 16.82 14.45
C ALA A 221 -12.18 16.42 13.99
N SER A 222 -13.23 16.87 14.69
CA SER A 222 -14.64 16.61 14.28
C SER A 222 -14.93 17.20 12.91
N GLU A 223 -14.50 18.44 12.67
CA GLU A 223 -14.74 19.14 11.41
C GLU A 223 -13.99 18.51 10.25
N GLN A 224 -12.77 18.03 10.46
CA GLN A 224 -12.05 17.24 9.46
C GLN A 224 -12.84 15.98 9.11
N HIS A 225 -13.37 15.25 10.10
CA HIS A 225 -14.19 14.06 9.84
C HIS A 225 -15.45 14.40 9.03
N GLU A 226 -16.17 15.45 9.43
CA GLU A 226 -17.36 15.93 8.73
C GLU A 226 -17.06 16.39 7.30
N PHE A 227 -15.91 17.02 7.08
CA PHE A 227 -15.45 17.44 5.77
C PHE A 227 -15.16 16.24 4.87
N LEU A 228 -14.44 15.23 5.37
CA LEU A 228 -14.16 14.00 4.61
C LEU A 228 -15.44 13.24 4.25
N ASP A 229 -16.44 13.24 5.14
CA ASP A 229 -17.76 12.64 4.89
C ASP A 229 -18.59 13.46 3.88
N LEU A 230 -18.44 14.79 3.88
CA LEU A 230 -18.97 15.64 2.82
C LEU A 230 -18.37 15.28 1.46
N LEU A 231 -17.04 15.12 1.35
CA LEU A 231 -16.39 14.75 0.09
C LEU A 231 -16.91 13.41 -0.46
N ALA A 232 -17.16 12.43 0.41
CA ALA A 232 -17.77 11.16 0.03
C ALA A 232 -19.18 11.35 -0.57
N ARG A 233 -20.01 12.22 0.02
CA ARG A 233 -21.37 12.54 -0.48
C ARG A 233 -21.37 13.32 -1.79
N LEU A 234 -20.35 14.13 -2.05
CA LEU A 234 -20.19 14.89 -3.29
C LEU A 234 -19.71 14.02 -4.45
N ASN A 235 -18.92 12.97 -4.14
CA ASN A 235 -18.38 12.06 -5.13
C ASN A 235 -19.49 11.35 -5.92
N GLY A 236 -19.48 11.49 -7.25
CA GLY A 236 -20.49 10.89 -8.13
C GLY A 236 -21.91 11.48 -8.01
N ASN A 237 -22.13 12.50 -7.18
CA ASN A 237 -23.44 13.12 -7.01
C ASN A 237 -23.75 14.12 -8.14
N HIS A 238 -24.89 13.96 -8.81
CA HIS A 238 -25.33 14.83 -9.90
C HIS A 238 -25.73 16.25 -9.44
N ARG A 239 -26.17 16.40 -8.17
CA ARG A 239 -26.54 17.69 -7.56
C ARG A 239 -25.38 18.39 -6.86
N ARG A 240 -24.14 17.96 -7.13
CA ARG A 240 -22.93 18.48 -6.47
C ARG A 240 -22.86 20.00 -6.48
N LYS A 241 -23.14 20.64 -7.61
CA LYS A 241 -23.10 22.11 -7.76
C LYS A 241 -24.05 22.83 -6.81
N GLU A 242 -25.29 22.33 -6.69
CA GLU A 242 -26.30 22.88 -5.78
C GLU A 242 -25.87 22.71 -4.32
N ILE A 243 -25.36 21.53 -3.96
CA ILE A 243 -24.88 21.26 -2.59
C ILE A 243 -23.73 22.22 -2.25
N ILE A 244 -22.76 22.39 -3.17
CA ILE A 244 -21.60 23.28 -2.97
C ILE A 244 -22.02 24.74 -2.84
N ALA A 245 -22.98 25.19 -3.65
CA ALA A 245 -23.49 26.57 -3.59
C ALA A 245 -24.10 26.92 -2.22
N GLY A 246 -24.68 25.93 -1.53
CA GLY A 246 -25.22 26.08 -0.18
C GLY A 246 -24.20 25.89 0.95
N LEU A 247 -22.92 25.60 0.66
CA LEU A 247 -21.90 25.44 1.70
C LEU A 247 -21.47 26.81 2.25
N GLY A 248 -21.43 26.90 3.58
CA GLY A 248 -20.77 27.99 4.29
C GLY A 248 -19.29 27.65 4.54
N ARG A 249 -18.99 27.15 5.75
CA ARG A 249 -17.62 26.99 6.26
C ARG A 249 -16.66 26.15 5.40
N PHE A 250 -17.16 25.15 4.66
CA PHE A 250 -16.32 24.22 3.90
C PHE A 250 -16.16 24.64 2.44
N ARG A 251 -16.79 25.74 2.01
CA ARG A 251 -16.86 26.10 0.60
C ARG A 251 -15.47 26.29 -0.01
N SER A 252 -14.62 27.11 0.60
CA SER A 252 -13.25 27.37 0.13
C SER A 252 -12.46 26.06 -0.02
N LEU A 253 -12.47 25.21 1.01
CA LEU A 253 -11.82 23.91 0.98
C LEU A 253 -12.35 23.01 -0.14
N VAL A 254 -13.67 22.98 -0.38
CA VAL A 254 -14.27 22.16 -1.44
C VAL A 254 -13.86 22.64 -2.84
N GLU A 255 -13.62 23.93 -3.07
CA GLU A 255 -13.18 24.44 -4.37
C GLU A 255 -11.85 23.82 -4.83
N HIS A 256 -10.98 23.41 -3.90
CA HIS A 256 -9.74 22.68 -4.27
C HIS A 256 -10.01 21.30 -4.89
N TYR A 257 -11.14 20.66 -4.52
CA TYR A 257 -11.56 19.33 -5.00
C TYR A 257 -12.50 19.41 -6.19
N TYR A 258 -13.38 20.41 -6.21
CA TYR A 258 -14.40 20.60 -7.24
C TYR A 258 -14.52 22.07 -7.65
N PRO A 259 -13.58 22.60 -8.44
CA PRO A 259 -13.58 24.01 -8.84
C PRO A 259 -14.88 24.38 -9.57
N ASN A 260 -15.59 25.41 -9.08
CA ASN A 260 -16.91 25.81 -9.55
C ASN A 260 -17.93 24.64 -9.56
N GLY A 261 -17.75 23.69 -8.66
CA GLY A 261 -18.52 22.45 -8.53
C GLY A 261 -18.32 21.43 -9.65
N ASN A 262 -17.30 21.59 -10.51
CA ASN A 262 -16.96 20.64 -11.57
C ASN A 262 -15.93 19.60 -11.11
N VAL A 263 -15.75 18.52 -11.86
CA VAL A 263 -14.58 17.65 -11.67
C VAL A 263 -13.35 18.41 -12.19
N PRO A 264 -12.25 18.51 -11.44
CA PRO A 264 -11.05 19.20 -11.89
C PRO A 264 -10.44 18.48 -13.10
N PRO A 265 -9.65 19.17 -13.92
CA PRO A 265 -8.98 18.54 -15.05
C PRO A 265 -8.06 17.40 -14.61
N ARG A 266 -7.84 16.44 -15.52
CA ARG A 266 -7.10 15.20 -15.22
C ARG A 266 -5.60 15.43 -15.15
N SER A 267 -5.11 16.50 -15.75
CA SER A 267 -3.70 16.88 -15.73
C SER A 267 -3.54 18.40 -15.75
N PRO A 268 -2.41 18.94 -15.28
CA PRO A 268 -2.14 20.38 -15.37
C PRO A 268 -2.26 20.96 -16.77
N GLY A 269 -1.88 20.19 -17.81
CA GLY A 269 -1.98 20.66 -19.21
C GLY A 269 -3.42 20.85 -19.71
N GLU A 270 -4.41 20.26 -19.04
CA GLU A 270 -5.84 20.48 -19.35
C GLU A 270 -6.40 21.71 -18.62
N GLU A 271 -5.66 22.34 -17.69
CA GLU A 271 -6.06 23.60 -17.02
C GLU A 271 -5.68 24.84 -17.85
N GLU A 272 -4.72 24.72 -18.77
CA GLU A 272 -4.20 25.81 -19.60
C GLU A 272 -4.95 25.99 -20.94
N THR A 273 -5.91 25.09 -21.24
CA THR A 273 -6.75 25.08 -22.45
C THR A 273 -8.19 25.49 -22.18
#